data_AF-A0A4E0RV63-F1
#
_entry.id   AF-A0A4E0RV63-F1
#
_cell.length_a   1.000
_cell.length_b   1.000
_cell.length_c   1.000
_cell.angle_alpha   90.00
_cell.angle_beta   90.00
_cell.angle_gamma   90.00
#
_symmetry.space_group_name_H-M   'P 1'
#
loop_
_entity.id
_entity.type
_entity.pdbx_description
1 polymer ?
#
loop_
_entity_poly.entity_id
_entity_poly.type
_entity_poly.pdbx_seq_one_letter_code
_entity_poly.pdbx_strand_id
1 'polypeptide(L)'
;MPPHDFWDLTVSYACVTAVGLVITCGLIIVLFNFKLSSKLTLILLRIQSVADAASCLFSILTCTTKSHPTGNQVTDWISCRFWDSQLFYWISVVLSTSNLIWVTIDRVWATLYAVTYKRNFPRYLILSNGVSCLYTAFLVIPVSLLVDHRNGSCQAMSAVTTSDAYYSQNVHPYLWLVTYYFLPSFTMFCVHMRVLHFMRRMNRRNAAANALELEKKNRLLCPFTICPVGLATGLIGGTWIRHLLLCD
;
A
#
# COMPACT_ATOMS: atom_id res chain seq x y z
N MET A 1 26.45 -19.45 14.18
CA MET A 1 25.66 -20.11 13.12
C MET A 1 26.61 -21.00 12.35
N PRO A 2 26.30 -22.28 12.11
CA PRO A 2 27.20 -23.16 11.37
C PRO A 2 27.34 -22.67 9.91
N PRO A 3 28.51 -22.90 9.28
CA PRO A 3 28.83 -22.30 7.99
C PRO A 3 27.94 -22.77 6.83
N HIS A 4 27.26 -23.92 6.95
CA HIS A 4 26.34 -24.42 5.92
C HIS A 4 25.05 -23.57 5.79
N ASP A 5 24.42 -23.21 6.90
CA ASP A 5 23.15 -22.44 6.87
C ASP A 5 23.31 -21.05 6.23
N PHE A 6 24.51 -20.46 6.33
CA PHE A 6 24.79 -19.13 5.80
C PHE A 6 24.75 -19.08 4.26
N TRP A 7 25.21 -20.14 3.59
CA TRP A 7 25.20 -20.21 2.12
C TRP A 7 23.80 -20.41 1.58
N ASP A 8 22.99 -21.24 2.25
CA ASP A 8 21.60 -21.50 1.84
C ASP A 8 20.72 -20.24 1.94
N LEU A 9 20.90 -19.46 3.02
CA LEU A 9 20.23 -18.17 3.20
C LEU A 9 20.63 -17.13 2.13
N THR A 10 21.92 -17.05 1.81
CA THR A 10 22.44 -16.07 0.83
C THR A 10 21.96 -16.42 -0.58
N VAL A 11 21.99 -17.70 -0.96
CA VAL A 11 21.50 -18.16 -2.27
C VAL A 11 20.00 -17.95 -2.39
N SER A 12 19.23 -18.31 -1.35
CA SER A 12 17.79 -18.08 -1.33
C SER A 12 17.44 -16.60 -1.51
N TYR A 13 18.13 -15.72 -0.77
CA TYR A 13 17.94 -14.28 -0.85
C TYR A 13 18.30 -13.70 -2.24
N ALA A 14 19.41 -14.15 -2.83
CA ALA A 14 19.83 -13.75 -4.17
C ALA A 14 18.81 -14.20 -5.25
N CYS A 15 18.26 -15.40 -5.14
CA CYS A 15 17.22 -15.88 -6.05
C CYS A 15 15.94 -15.04 -5.96
N VAL A 16 15.47 -14.76 -4.73
CA VAL A 16 14.25 -13.96 -4.51
C VAL A 16 14.42 -12.54 -5.07
N THR A 17 15.57 -11.92 -4.83
CA THR A 17 15.85 -10.55 -5.29
C THR A 17 16.01 -10.46 -6.80
N ALA A 18 16.61 -11.47 -7.45
CA ALA A 18 16.70 -11.55 -8.90
C ALA A 18 15.31 -11.72 -9.56
N VAL A 19 14.47 -12.61 -9.02
CA VAL A 19 13.08 -12.77 -9.50
C VAL A 19 12.29 -11.48 -9.30
N GLY A 20 12.42 -10.84 -8.14
CA GLY A 20 11.81 -9.56 -7.84
C GLY A 20 12.21 -8.46 -8.84
N LEU A 21 13.49 -8.41 -9.22
CA LEU A 21 13.98 -7.46 -10.22
C LEU A 21 13.35 -7.70 -11.59
N VAL A 22 13.25 -8.94 -12.05
CA VAL A 22 12.63 -9.27 -13.35
C VAL A 22 11.16 -8.87 -13.36
N ILE A 23 10.42 -9.18 -12.30
CA ILE A 23 8.99 -8.84 -12.19
C ILE A 23 8.78 -7.32 -12.17
N THR A 24 9.56 -6.60 -11.35
CA THR A 24 9.45 -5.14 -11.22
C THR A 24 9.84 -4.41 -12.51
N CYS A 25 10.87 -4.88 -13.22
CA CYS A 25 11.21 -4.39 -14.56
C CYS A 25 10.07 -4.62 -15.57
N GLY A 26 9.44 -5.80 -15.56
CA GLY A 26 8.25 -6.07 -16.37
C GLY A 26 7.09 -5.13 -16.04
N LEU A 27 6.84 -4.87 -14.75
CA LEU A 27 5.81 -3.93 -14.30
C LEU A 27 6.10 -2.50 -14.75
N ILE A 28 7.35 -2.06 -14.71
CA ILE A 28 7.75 -0.75 -15.25
C ILE A 28 7.35 -0.67 -16.73
N ILE A 29 7.78 -1.64 -17.56
CA ILE A 29 7.46 -1.65 -18.99
C ILE A 29 5.95 -1.57 -19.23
N VAL A 30 5.17 -2.39 -18.51
CA VAL A 30 3.70 -2.39 -18.63
C VAL A 30 3.10 -1.05 -18.19
N LEU A 31 3.50 -0.50 -17.04
CA LEU A 31 2.95 0.74 -16.47
C LEU A 31 3.32 1.98 -17.30
N PHE A 32 4.44 1.95 -18.03
CA PHE A 32 4.80 3.02 -18.94
C PHE A 32 3.93 3.02 -20.20
N ASN A 33 3.53 1.83 -20.69
CA ASN A 33 2.67 1.67 -21.86
C ASN A 33 1.17 1.76 -21.55
N PHE A 34 0.76 1.51 -20.30
CA PHE A 34 -0.65 1.48 -19.91
C PHE A 34 -1.22 2.87 -19.57
N LYS A 35 -2.49 3.09 -19.94
CA LYS A 35 -3.24 4.32 -19.62
C LYS A 35 -4.33 4.00 -18.59
N LEU A 36 -4.08 4.32 -17.33
CA LEU A 36 -5.08 4.26 -16.25
C LEU A 36 -5.94 5.54 -16.23
N SER A 37 -7.20 5.41 -15.82
CA SER A 37 -8.15 6.53 -15.69
C SER A 37 -7.67 7.57 -14.65
N SER A 38 -6.99 7.12 -13.58
CA SER A 38 -6.38 8.01 -12.58
C SER A 38 -4.90 8.23 -12.87
N LYS A 39 -4.55 9.48 -13.22
CA LYS A 39 -3.16 9.89 -13.47
C LYS A 39 -2.26 9.79 -12.22
N LEU A 40 -2.79 10.09 -11.04
CA LEU A 40 -2.01 10.05 -9.79
C LEU A 40 -1.64 8.62 -9.40
N THR A 41 -2.64 7.73 -9.42
CA THR A 41 -2.42 6.31 -9.11
C THR A 41 -1.39 5.72 -10.08
N LEU A 42 -1.43 6.09 -11.36
CA LEU A 42 -0.43 5.66 -12.35
C LEU A 42 0.98 6.16 -12.00
N ILE A 43 1.12 7.44 -11.62
CA ILE A 43 2.43 8.01 -11.24
C ILE A 43 2.95 7.36 -9.97
N LEU A 44 2.11 7.18 -8.94
CA LEU A 44 2.50 6.51 -7.70
C LEU A 44 2.89 5.05 -7.93
N LEU A 45 2.18 4.32 -8.80
CA LEU A 45 2.55 2.95 -9.18
C LEU A 45 3.87 2.88 -9.96
N ARG A 46 4.16 3.87 -10.82
CA ARG A 46 5.45 3.96 -11.50
C ARG A 46 6.59 4.21 -10.51
N ILE A 47 6.43 5.18 -9.60
CA ILE A 47 7.40 5.45 -8.54
C ILE A 47 7.62 4.20 -7.67
N GLN A 48 6.53 3.49 -7.32
CA GLN A 48 6.59 2.23 -6.58
C GLN A 48 7.47 1.21 -7.31
N SER A 49 7.16 0.94 -8.58
CA SER A 49 7.88 -0.07 -9.36
C SER A 49 9.36 0.27 -9.55
N VAL A 50 9.70 1.56 -9.67
CA VAL A 50 11.09 2.03 -9.76
C VAL A 50 11.82 1.88 -8.43
N ALA A 51 11.17 2.22 -7.30
CA ALA A 51 11.74 2.04 -5.97
C ALA A 51 11.96 0.56 -5.63
N ASP A 52 11.01 -0.31 -6.00
CA ASP A 52 11.12 -1.75 -5.82
C ASP A 52 12.27 -2.33 -6.67
N ALA A 53 12.37 -1.95 -7.94
CA ALA A 53 13.48 -2.35 -8.80
C ALA A 53 14.84 -1.86 -8.26
N ALA A 54 14.90 -0.62 -7.78
CA ALA A 54 16.10 -0.07 -7.15
C ALA A 54 16.48 -0.86 -5.89
N SER A 55 15.51 -1.23 -5.04
CA SER A 55 15.77 -2.05 -3.85
C SER A 55 16.35 -3.42 -4.19
N CYS A 56 15.82 -4.09 -5.22
CA CYS A 56 16.35 -5.37 -5.71
C CYS A 56 17.75 -5.21 -6.31
N LEU A 57 17.99 -4.15 -7.07
CA LEU A 57 19.30 -3.87 -7.65
C LEU A 57 20.36 -3.62 -6.56
N PHE A 58 20.09 -2.72 -5.61
CA PHE A 58 21.01 -2.44 -4.51
C PHE A 58 21.24 -3.66 -3.63
N SER A 59 20.21 -4.48 -3.42
CA SER A 59 20.35 -5.76 -2.70
C SER A 59 21.33 -6.71 -3.40
N ILE A 60 21.23 -6.88 -4.72
CA ILE A 60 22.14 -7.73 -5.48
C ILE A 60 23.57 -7.16 -5.42
N LEU A 61 23.71 -5.85 -5.57
CA LEU A 61 25.00 -5.15 -5.47
C LEU A 61 25.63 -5.33 -4.08
N THR A 62 24.87 -5.25 -2.99
CA THR A 62 25.42 -5.50 -1.65
C THR A 62 25.86 -6.94 -1.44
N CYS A 63 25.24 -7.92 -2.12
CA CYS A 63 25.67 -9.31 -2.06
C CYS A 63 26.95 -9.59 -2.87
N THR A 64 27.15 -8.91 -4.01
CA THR A 64 28.28 -9.16 -4.92
C THR A 64 29.52 -8.33 -4.59
N THR A 65 29.33 -7.12 -4.09
CA THR A 65 30.42 -6.17 -3.82
C THR A 65 30.72 -6.13 -2.33
N LYS A 66 31.80 -6.84 -1.93
CA LYS A 66 32.42 -6.63 -0.61
C LYS A 66 33.33 -5.41 -0.69
N SER A 67 33.33 -4.57 0.34
CA SER A 67 34.19 -3.38 0.38
C SER A 67 35.66 -3.82 0.36
N HIS A 68 36.31 -3.61 -0.79
CA HIS A 68 37.75 -3.86 -0.93
C HIS A 68 38.53 -2.63 -0.46
N PRO A 69 39.59 -2.80 0.34
CA PRO A 69 40.41 -1.67 0.76
C PRO A 69 41.09 -1.06 -0.46
N THR A 70 40.69 0.16 -0.80
CA THR A 70 41.21 0.90 -1.96
C THR A 70 42.54 1.60 -1.67
N GLY A 71 43.01 1.56 -0.41
CA GLY A 71 44.26 2.17 0.04
C GLY A 71 44.16 3.67 0.34
N ASN A 72 43.03 4.30 0.00
CA ASN A 72 42.74 5.70 0.29
C ASN A 72 41.77 5.80 1.47
N GLN A 73 42.22 6.38 2.59
CA GLN A 73 41.44 6.47 3.83
C GLN A 73 40.07 7.14 3.67
N VAL A 74 39.95 8.16 2.81
CA VAL A 74 38.68 8.87 2.58
C VAL A 74 37.69 8.00 1.80
N THR A 75 38.16 7.32 0.75
CA THR A 75 37.32 6.45 -0.09
C THR A 75 36.88 5.22 0.67
N ASP A 76 37.75 4.65 1.50
CA ASP A 76 37.42 3.52 2.36
C ASP A 76 36.42 3.92 3.44
N TRP A 77 36.54 5.11 4.04
CA TRP A 77 35.58 5.63 5.02
C TRP A 77 34.18 5.87 4.40
N ILE A 78 34.12 6.50 3.23
CA ILE A 78 32.85 6.72 2.50
C ILE A 78 32.24 5.38 2.09
N SER A 79 33.02 4.50 1.47
CA SER A 79 32.51 3.20 1.01
C SER A 79 31.98 2.37 2.19
N CYS A 80 32.65 2.41 3.33
CA CYS A 80 32.18 1.80 4.56
C CYS A 80 30.81 2.35 5.01
N ARG A 81 30.70 3.69 5.10
CA ARG A 81 29.50 4.34 5.60
C ARG A 81 28.30 4.19 4.68
N PHE A 82 28.50 4.15 3.36
CA PHE A 82 27.41 4.08 2.38
C PHE A 82 27.07 2.64 1.96
N TRP A 83 28.08 1.78 1.81
CA TRP A 83 27.91 0.42 1.28
C TRP A 83 27.70 -0.61 2.38
N ASP A 84 28.52 -0.59 3.43
CA ASP A 84 28.44 -1.57 4.54
C ASP A 84 27.22 -1.31 5.44
N SER A 85 26.81 -0.05 5.59
CA SER A 85 25.54 0.30 6.25
C SER A 85 24.29 0.00 5.41
N GLN A 86 24.47 -0.41 4.15
CA GLN A 86 23.40 -0.71 3.20
C GLN A 86 22.45 0.50 3.00
N LEU A 87 22.99 1.72 3.04
CA LEU A 87 22.23 2.96 3.02
C LEU A 87 21.28 3.04 1.82
N PHE A 88 21.78 2.79 0.61
CA PHE A 88 20.97 2.86 -0.62
C PHE A 88 19.85 1.83 -0.68
N TYR A 89 20.11 0.63 -0.15
CA TYR A 89 19.10 -0.41 0.00
C TYR A 89 18.00 0.06 0.94
N TRP A 90 18.34 0.54 2.13
CA TRP A 90 17.36 1.01 3.11
C TRP A 90 16.58 2.24 2.63
N ILE A 91 17.21 3.19 1.94
CA ILE A 91 16.50 4.32 1.32
C ILE A 91 15.45 3.80 0.35
N SER A 92 15.82 2.88 -0.55
CA SER A 92 14.90 2.37 -1.58
C SER A 92 13.73 1.61 -0.95
N VAL A 93 14.00 0.81 0.07
CA VAL A 93 13.01 0.00 0.79
C VAL A 93 12.04 0.86 1.61
N VAL A 94 12.54 1.87 2.34
CA VAL A 94 11.69 2.78 3.13
C VAL A 94 10.87 3.68 2.21
N LEU A 95 11.45 4.16 1.11
CA LEU A 95 10.74 4.95 0.11
C LEU A 95 9.63 4.14 -0.56
N SER A 96 9.90 2.88 -0.92
CA SER A 96 8.90 1.94 -1.44
C SER A 96 7.76 1.73 -0.43
N THR A 97 8.07 1.43 0.82
CA THR A 97 7.06 1.22 1.86
C THR A 97 6.19 2.46 2.07
N SER A 98 6.81 3.64 2.12
CA SER A 98 6.11 4.92 2.27
C SER A 98 5.20 5.19 1.08
N ASN A 99 5.69 4.97 -0.14
CA ASN A 99 4.92 5.17 -1.35
C ASN A 99 3.74 4.19 -1.45
N LEU A 100 3.90 2.95 -0.97
CA LEU A 100 2.79 1.99 -0.87
C LEU A 100 1.67 2.51 0.06
N ILE A 101 2.01 3.13 1.19
CA ILE A 101 1.00 3.78 2.07
C ILE A 101 0.28 4.88 1.30
N TRP A 102 1.01 5.75 0.59
CA TRP A 102 0.41 6.81 -0.22
C TRP A 102 -0.50 6.27 -1.33
N VAL A 103 -0.14 5.15 -1.96
CA VAL A 103 -1.03 4.45 -2.91
C VAL A 103 -2.31 3.99 -2.24
N THR A 104 -2.23 3.40 -1.04
CA THR A 104 -3.46 2.97 -0.32
C THR A 104 -4.34 4.15 0.04
N ILE A 105 -3.75 5.26 0.51
CA ILE A 105 -4.46 6.50 0.80
C ILE A 105 -5.10 7.05 -0.48
N ASP A 106 -4.34 7.15 -1.56
CA ASP A 106 -4.82 7.61 -2.88
C ASP A 106 -6.10 6.89 -3.32
N ARG A 107 -6.18 5.57 -3.12
CA ARG A 107 -7.40 4.78 -3.40
C ARG A 107 -8.60 5.22 -2.58
N VAL A 108 -8.42 5.60 -1.33
CA VAL A 108 -9.51 6.12 -0.47
C VAL A 108 -9.96 7.48 -0.95
N TRP A 109 -9.02 8.36 -1.29
CA TRP A 109 -9.35 9.70 -1.75
C TRP A 109 -10.06 9.67 -3.10
N ALA A 110 -9.63 8.81 -4.02
CA ALA A 110 -10.27 8.62 -5.30
C ALA A 110 -11.69 8.04 -5.15
N THR A 111 -11.94 7.16 -4.18
CA THR A 111 -13.25 6.54 -3.95
C THR A 111 -14.23 7.41 -3.15
N LEU A 112 -13.75 8.14 -2.14
CA LEU A 112 -14.58 8.98 -1.26
C LEU A 112 -14.73 10.43 -1.78
N TYR A 113 -13.69 10.99 -2.39
CA TYR A 113 -13.57 12.43 -2.64
C TYR A 113 -13.14 12.76 -4.08
N ALA A 114 -13.73 12.07 -5.07
CA ALA A 114 -13.38 12.21 -6.48
C ALA A 114 -13.35 13.68 -7.00
N VAL A 115 -14.23 14.55 -6.48
CA VAL A 115 -14.33 15.96 -6.88
C VAL A 115 -13.17 16.80 -6.33
N THR A 116 -12.89 16.72 -5.02
CA THR A 116 -11.81 17.47 -4.36
C THR A 116 -10.43 16.98 -4.81
N TYR A 117 -10.33 15.69 -5.09
CA TYR A 117 -9.10 15.02 -5.51
C TYR A 117 -8.52 15.58 -6.81
N LYS A 118 -9.34 15.81 -7.83
CA LYS A 118 -8.88 16.36 -9.12
C LYS A 118 -8.33 17.79 -8.99
N ARG A 119 -8.86 18.59 -8.06
CA ARG A 119 -8.49 20.01 -7.91
C ARG A 119 -7.14 20.22 -7.22
N ASN A 120 -6.79 19.35 -6.27
CA ASN A 120 -5.61 19.52 -5.41
C ASN A 120 -4.48 18.51 -5.72
N PHE A 121 -4.56 17.78 -6.83
CA PHE A 121 -3.59 16.78 -7.26
C PHE A 121 -2.09 17.15 -7.09
N PRO A 122 -1.59 18.29 -7.61
CA PRO A 122 -0.15 18.57 -7.54
C PRO A 122 0.33 18.80 -6.10
N ARG A 123 -0.52 19.35 -5.24
CA ARG A 123 -0.21 19.55 -3.82
C ARG A 123 -0.05 18.22 -3.09
N TYR A 124 -0.93 17.24 -3.37
CA TYR A 124 -0.81 15.92 -2.78
C TYR A 124 0.46 15.19 -3.22
N LEU A 125 0.87 15.35 -4.48
CA LEU A 125 2.09 14.74 -4.98
C LEU A 125 3.34 15.32 -4.31
N ILE A 126 3.41 16.65 -4.15
CA ILE A 126 4.51 17.32 -3.45
C ILE A 126 4.53 16.91 -1.98
N LEU A 127 3.37 16.91 -1.30
CA LEU A 127 3.26 16.52 0.10
C LEU A 127 3.67 15.05 0.30
N SER A 128 3.19 14.15 -0.55
CA SER A 128 3.52 12.72 -0.53
C SER A 128 5.02 12.49 -0.66
N ASN A 129 5.68 13.13 -1.63
CA ASN A 129 7.12 12.99 -1.82
C ASN A 129 7.89 13.64 -0.66
N GLY A 130 7.54 14.85 -0.25
CA GLY A 130 8.22 15.56 0.83
C GLY A 130 8.15 14.81 2.17
N VAL A 131 6.97 14.32 2.56
CA VAL A 131 6.79 13.53 3.78
C VAL A 131 7.54 12.19 3.69
N SER A 132 7.50 11.52 2.54
CA SER A 132 8.22 10.25 2.35
C SER A 132 9.75 10.45 2.43
N CYS A 133 10.28 11.53 1.85
CA CYS A 133 11.70 11.87 1.95
C CYS A 133 12.11 12.18 3.40
N LEU A 134 11.32 12.99 4.12
CA LEU A 134 11.59 13.31 5.53
C LEU A 134 11.53 12.06 6.42
N TYR A 135 10.53 11.21 6.22
CA TYR A 135 10.38 9.95 6.94
C TYR A 135 11.55 8.99 6.66
N THR A 136 11.97 8.89 5.39
CA THR A 136 13.12 8.08 4.99
C THR A 136 14.41 8.61 5.62
N ALA A 137 14.64 9.91 5.60
CA ALA A 137 15.79 10.54 6.24
C ALA A 137 15.81 10.26 7.75
N PHE A 138 14.66 10.40 8.43
CA PHE A 138 14.55 10.14 9.86
C PHE A 138 14.91 8.70 10.25
N LEU A 139 14.55 7.71 9.42
CA LEU A 139 14.88 6.31 9.69
C LEU A 139 16.30 5.93 9.27
N VAL A 140 16.77 6.37 8.10
CA VAL A 140 18.04 5.89 7.55
C VAL A 140 19.25 6.61 8.15
N ILE A 141 19.16 7.91 8.43
CA ILE A 141 20.28 8.68 9.00
C ILE A 141 20.84 8.02 10.28
N PRO A 142 20.04 7.69 11.32
CA PRO A 142 20.59 7.08 12.52
C PRO A 142 21.26 5.73 12.24
N VAL A 143 20.70 4.89 11.35
CA VAL A 143 21.30 3.60 10.97
C VAL A 143 22.66 3.78 10.33
N SER A 144 22.75 4.69 9.35
CA SER A 144 24.02 4.98 8.68
C SER A 144 25.03 5.55 9.66
N LEU A 145 24.58 6.27 10.70
CA LEU A 145 25.46 6.81 11.72
C LEU A 145 26.11 5.76 12.63
N LEU A 146 25.59 4.53 12.67
CA LEU A 146 26.05 3.43 13.52
C LEU A 146 27.25 2.64 12.97
N VAL A 147 27.69 2.84 11.72
CA VAL A 147 28.77 2.03 11.09
C VAL A 147 30.04 2.85 10.86
N ASP A 148 31.14 2.56 11.56
CA ASP A 148 32.38 3.35 11.46
C ASP A 148 33.56 2.53 10.88
N HIS A 149 34.49 3.22 10.23
CA HIS A 149 35.69 2.60 9.66
C HIS A 149 36.87 2.76 10.62
N ARG A 150 37.29 1.68 11.30
CA ARG A 150 38.46 1.68 12.19
C ARG A 150 39.39 0.50 11.90
N ASN A 151 40.70 0.76 11.96
CA ASN A 151 41.76 -0.23 11.77
C ASN A 151 41.68 -1.00 10.44
N GLY A 152 41.30 -0.32 9.34
CA GLY A 152 41.21 -0.93 8.01
C GLY A 152 40.04 -1.92 7.84
N SER A 153 39.07 -1.90 8.76
CA SER A 153 37.86 -2.71 8.70
C SER A 153 36.61 -1.88 9.01
N CYS A 154 35.49 -2.24 8.39
CA CYS A 154 34.17 -1.69 8.71
C CYS A 154 33.59 -2.42 9.91
N GLN A 155 33.28 -1.69 10.98
CA GLN A 155 32.67 -2.27 12.16
C GLN A 155 31.48 -1.42 12.62
N ALA A 156 30.39 -2.09 12.99
CA ALA A 156 29.30 -1.44 13.68
C ALA A 156 29.79 -0.92 15.04
N MET A 157 29.40 0.31 15.40
CA MET A 157 29.85 1.04 16.58
C MET A 157 29.51 0.36 17.91
N SER A 158 28.71 -0.71 17.87
CA SER A 158 28.46 -1.67 18.96
C SER A 158 29.73 -2.24 19.62
N ALA A 159 30.92 -2.07 19.02
CA ALA A 159 32.20 -2.57 19.53
C ALA A 159 33.04 -1.57 20.35
N VAL A 160 32.66 -0.28 20.47
CA VAL A 160 33.62 0.78 20.87
C VAL A 160 33.27 1.55 22.16
N THR A 161 31.98 1.75 22.48
CA THR A 161 31.54 2.55 23.65
C THR A 161 30.33 1.93 24.33
N THR A 162 30.27 1.96 25.68
CA THR A 162 29.19 1.34 26.46
C THR A 162 27.82 2.00 26.24
N SER A 163 27.78 3.31 25.95
CA SER A 163 26.53 4.05 25.69
C SER A 163 25.95 3.77 24.29
N ASP A 164 26.79 3.72 23.25
CA ASP A 164 26.32 3.58 21.87
C ASP A 164 25.98 2.12 21.56
N ALA A 165 26.69 1.17 22.21
CA ALA A 165 26.32 -0.24 22.20
C ALA A 165 24.94 -0.48 22.85
N TYR A 166 24.62 0.23 23.94
CA TYR A 166 23.31 0.13 24.58
C TYR A 166 22.18 0.62 23.65
N TYR A 167 22.36 1.76 22.98
CA TYR A 167 21.37 2.28 22.03
C TYR A 167 21.16 1.34 20.83
N SER A 168 22.26 0.87 20.24
CA SER A 168 22.26 -0.05 19.08
C SER A 168 21.57 -1.38 19.38
N GLN A 169 21.78 -1.96 20.57
CA GLN A 169 21.25 -3.27 20.91
C GLN A 169 19.87 -3.24 21.57
N ASN A 170 19.55 -2.22 22.37
CA ASN A 170 18.32 -2.23 23.19
C ASN A 170 17.26 -1.22 22.77
N VAL A 171 17.58 -0.19 21.99
CA VAL A 171 16.61 0.86 21.62
C VAL A 171 16.31 0.83 20.14
N HIS A 172 17.36 0.80 19.32
CA HIS A 172 17.26 0.80 17.87
C HIS A 172 16.35 -0.31 17.29
N PRO A 173 16.46 -1.60 17.67
CA PRO A 173 15.63 -2.64 17.08
C PRO A 173 14.14 -2.46 17.40
N TYR A 174 13.77 -2.02 18.60
CA TYR A 174 12.37 -1.77 18.96
C TYR A 174 11.83 -0.53 18.26
N LEU A 175 12.62 0.55 18.20
CA LEU A 175 12.23 1.75 17.49
C LEU A 175 12.01 1.44 16.00
N TRP A 176 12.95 0.75 15.37
CA TRP A 176 12.85 0.28 13.99
C TRP A 176 11.62 -0.60 13.78
N LEU A 177 11.40 -1.58 14.66
CA LEU A 177 10.24 -2.48 14.57
C LEU A 177 8.91 -1.72 14.64
N VAL A 178 8.79 -0.75 15.55
CA VAL A 178 7.57 0.05 15.69
C VAL A 178 7.37 0.99 14.50
N THR A 179 8.39 1.75 14.13
CA THR A 179 8.28 2.76 13.07
C THR A 179 8.21 2.13 11.69
N TYR A 180 9.08 1.16 11.38
CA TYR A 180 9.18 0.59 10.05
C TYR A 180 8.18 -0.55 9.78
N TYR A 181 7.74 -1.33 10.79
CA TYR A 181 6.77 -2.41 10.57
C TYR A 181 5.37 -2.05 11.07
N PHE A 182 5.20 -1.71 12.35
CA PHE A 182 3.87 -1.55 12.93
C PHE A 182 3.13 -0.33 12.40
N LEU A 183 3.78 0.83 12.33
CA LEU A 183 3.17 2.06 11.86
C LEU A 183 2.65 1.98 10.40
N PRO A 184 3.44 1.52 9.40
CA PRO A 184 2.94 1.35 8.04
C PRO A 184 1.88 0.24 7.94
N SER A 185 2.05 -0.88 8.65
CA SER A 185 1.06 -1.97 8.61
C SER A 185 -0.29 -1.53 9.18
N PHE A 186 -0.27 -0.84 10.32
CA PHE A 186 -1.48 -0.33 10.96
C PHE A 186 -2.17 0.72 10.10
N THR A 187 -1.41 1.64 9.50
CA THR A 187 -1.99 2.66 8.60
C THR A 187 -2.64 2.01 7.38
N MET A 188 -1.97 1.07 6.69
CA MET A 188 -2.57 0.33 5.57
C MET A 188 -3.82 -0.43 5.99
N PHE A 189 -3.78 -1.11 7.14
CA PHE A 189 -4.94 -1.86 7.64
C PHE A 189 -6.14 -0.94 7.88
N CYS A 190 -5.97 0.18 8.59
CA CYS A 190 -7.03 1.14 8.83
C CYS A 190 -7.61 1.72 7.52
N VAL A 191 -6.74 2.02 6.56
CA VAL A 191 -7.10 2.58 5.26
C VAL A 191 -7.93 1.57 4.45
N HIS A 192 -7.47 0.32 4.34
CA HIS A 192 -8.20 -0.73 3.63
C HIS A 192 -9.54 -1.07 4.29
N MET A 193 -9.60 -1.13 5.62
CA MET A 193 -10.84 -1.34 6.36
C MET A 193 -11.86 -0.24 6.06
N ARG A 194 -11.42 1.03 5.98
CA ARG A 194 -12.30 2.16 5.60
C ARG A 194 -12.84 2.02 4.18
N VAL A 195 -12.00 1.62 3.21
CA VAL A 195 -12.43 1.39 1.81
C VAL A 195 -13.46 0.28 1.73
N LEU A 196 -13.19 -0.87 2.37
CA LEU A 196 -14.11 -2.01 2.37
C LEU A 196 -15.44 -1.64 3.01
N HIS A 197 -15.41 -0.93 4.13
CA HIS A 197 -16.64 -0.46 4.79
C HIS A 197 -17.44 0.51 3.91
N PHE A 198 -16.76 1.45 3.24
CA PHE A 198 -17.41 2.38 2.34
C PHE A 198 -18.04 1.68 1.13
N MET A 199 -17.30 0.79 0.47
CA MET A 199 -17.80 0.02 -0.67
C MET A 199 -19.02 -0.83 -0.28
N ARG A 200 -18.97 -1.50 0.88
CA ARG A 200 -20.11 -2.27 1.40
C ARG A 200 -21.31 -1.37 1.72
N ARG A 201 -21.08 -0.17 2.27
CA ARG A 201 -22.16 0.80 2.54
C ARG A 201 -22.81 1.29 1.25
N MET A 202 -22.01 1.61 0.23
CA MET A 202 -22.51 2.06 -1.06
C MET A 202 -23.28 0.95 -1.77
N ASN A 203 -22.77 -0.29 -1.76
CA ASN A 203 -23.46 -1.43 -2.35
C ASN A 203 -24.82 -1.69 -1.69
N ARG A 204 -24.90 -1.59 -0.35
CA ARG A 204 -26.18 -1.71 0.38
C ARG A 204 -27.17 -0.60 0.03
N ARG A 205 -26.70 0.64 -0.13
CA ARG A 205 -27.55 1.77 -0.55
C ARG A 205 -28.08 1.59 -1.97
N ASN A 206 -27.23 1.14 -2.89
CA ASN A 206 -27.62 0.88 -4.27
C ASN A 206 -28.63 -0.29 -4.35
N ALA A 207 -28.40 -1.37 -3.59
CA ALA A 207 -29.34 -2.48 -3.50
C ALA A 207 -30.70 -2.04 -2.94
N ALA A 208 -30.73 -1.21 -1.89
CA ALA A 208 -31.95 -0.66 -1.32
C ALA A 208 -32.68 0.28 -2.30
N ALA A 209 -31.94 1.14 -3.02
CA ALA A 209 -32.51 2.02 -4.04
C ALA A 209 -33.13 1.21 -5.19
N ASN A 210 -32.43 0.19 -5.68
CA ASN A 210 -32.92 -0.70 -6.74
C ASN A 210 -34.16 -1.48 -6.30
N ALA A 211 -34.22 -1.94 -5.04
CA ALA A 211 -35.40 -2.61 -4.49
C ALA A 211 -36.61 -1.66 -4.46
N LEU A 212 -36.40 -0.39 -4.06
CA LEU A 212 -37.45 0.62 -4.02
C LEU A 212 -37.93 1.03 -5.42
N GLU A 213 -37.04 1.11 -6.41
CA GLU A 213 -37.43 1.32 -7.81
C GLU A 213 -38.24 0.14 -8.35
N LEU A 214 -37.87 -1.10 -8.02
CA LEU A 214 -38.61 -2.29 -8.42
C LEU A 214 -40.02 -2.31 -7.82
N GLU A 215 -40.14 -1.96 -6.53
CA GLU A 215 -41.43 -1.86 -5.85
C GLU A 215 -42.33 -0.78 -6.48
N LYS A 216 -41.76 0.39 -6.79
CA LYS A 216 -42.48 1.47 -7.46
C LYS A 216 -42.96 1.05 -8.86
N LYS A 217 -42.12 0.34 -9.62
CA LYS A 217 -42.48 -0.20 -10.93
C LYS A 217 -43.60 -1.25 -10.82
N ASN A 218 -43.54 -2.14 -9.84
CA ASN A 218 -44.60 -3.13 -9.60
C ASN A 218 -45.93 -2.47 -9.21
N ARG A 219 -45.93 -1.43 -8.35
CA ARG A 219 -47.15 -0.67 -8.03
C ARG A 219 -47.74 0.05 -9.26
N LEU A 220 -46.89 0.60 -10.14
CA LEU A 220 -47.31 1.23 -11.40
C LEU A 220 -47.79 0.25 -12.47
N LEU A 221 -47.45 -1.03 -12.37
CA LEU A 221 -48.00 -2.12 -13.19
C LEU A 221 -49.31 -2.69 -12.60
N CYS A 222 -49.71 -2.26 -11.40
CA CYS A 222 -50.99 -2.59 -10.77
C CYS A 222 -52.14 -1.56 -10.96
N PRO A 223 -52.26 -0.78 -12.04
CA PRO A 223 -53.55 -0.41 -12.58
C PRO A 223 -53.85 -1.38 -13.73
N PHE A 224 -55.07 -1.92 -13.81
CA PHE A 224 -55.55 -2.83 -14.87
C PHE A 224 -55.33 -4.34 -14.73
N THR A 225 -55.23 -4.89 -13.52
CA THR A 225 -55.94 -6.17 -13.33
C THR A 225 -57.39 -5.85 -12.98
N ILE A 226 -58.15 -5.49 -14.02
CA ILE A 226 -59.61 -5.56 -13.99
C ILE A 226 -59.91 -6.99 -13.58
N CYS A 227 -60.39 -7.22 -12.36
CA CYS A 227 -61.01 -8.49 -11.99
C CYS A 227 -62.14 -8.75 -12.99
N PRO A 228 -62.04 -9.71 -13.91
CA PRO A 228 -63.17 -10.05 -14.79
C PRO A 228 -64.22 -10.89 -14.04
N VAL A 229 -64.09 -11.06 -12.72
CA VAL A 229 -64.95 -11.94 -11.92
C VAL A 229 -66.31 -11.28 -11.58
N GLY A 230 -66.53 -10.02 -11.96
CA GLY A 230 -67.78 -9.29 -11.65
C GLY A 230 -68.90 -9.34 -12.70
N LEU A 231 -68.72 -10.00 -13.86
CA LEU A 231 -69.71 -9.95 -14.95
C LEU A 231 -70.16 -11.32 -15.46
N ALA A 232 -70.24 -12.34 -14.58
CA ALA A 232 -70.85 -13.63 -14.92
C ALA A 232 -72.02 -14.05 -14.01
N THR A 233 -72.37 -13.27 -12.99
CA THR A 233 -73.48 -13.58 -12.07
C THR A 233 -74.44 -12.40 -11.96
N GLY A 234 -75.13 -12.12 -13.07
CA GLY A 234 -76.17 -11.08 -13.17
C GLY A 234 -77.45 -11.57 -13.81
N LEU A 235 -77.78 -12.87 -13.69
CA LEU A 235 -79.04 -13.42 -14.22
C LEU A 235 -79.90 -14.19 -13.21
N ILE A 236 -79.50 -14.33 -11.93
CA ILE A 236 -80.36 -14.98 -10.94
C ILE A 236 -80.21 -14.31 -9.57
N GLY A 237 -81.29 -13.69 -9.08
CA GLY A 237 -81.57 -13.55 -7.65
C GLY A 237 -80.92 -12.36 -6.96
N GLY A 238 -81.72 -11.33 -6.67
CA GLY A 238 -81.32 -10.20 -5.85
C GLY A 238 -80.99 -10.60 -4.41
N THR A 239 -79.91 -10.02 -3.89
CA THR A 239 -79.85 -9.36 -2.57
C THR A 239 -78.49 -8.69 -2.45
N TRP A 240 -78.49 -7.37 -2.49
CA TRP A 240 -77.39 -6.53 -1.99
C TRP A 240 -77.31 -6.72 -0.46
N ILE A 241 -76.11 -6.93 0.10
CA ILE A 241 -75.58 -6.26 1.31
C ILE A 241 -74.21 -6.87 1.69
N ARG A 242 -73.19 -6.00 1.59
CA ARG A 242 -71.95 -5.89 2.38
C ARG A 242 -71.11 -7.16 2.62
N HIS A 243 -69.95 -7.24 1.96
CA HIS A 243 -68.64 -7.26 2.64
C HIS A 243 -67.52 -7.12 1.60
N LEU A 244 -67.07 -5.88 1.38
CA LEU A 244 -65.88 -5.57 0.58
C LEU A 244 -65.24 -4.31 1.17
N LEU A 245 -64.53 -4.51 2.27
CA LEU A 245 -63.62 -3.56 2.90
C LEU A 245 -62.61 -4.40 3.66
N LEU A 246 -61.48 -4.70 3.01
CA LEU A 246 -60.23 -5.15 3.63
C LEU A 246 -59.13 -5.08 2.57
N CYS A 247 -58.64 -3.87 2.36
CA CYS A 247 -57.31 -3.54 1.87
C CYS A 247 -56.98 -2.16 2.47
N ASP A 248 -56.66 -2.17 3.76
CA ASP A 248 -55.76 -1.20 4.38
C ASP A 248 -54.38 -1.89 4.52
#